data_AF-A0A7C6SX79-F1
#
_entry.id   AF-A0A7C6SX79-F1
#
_cell.length_a   1.000
_cell.length_b   1.000
_cell.length_c   1.000
_cell.angle_alpha   90.00
_cell.angle_beta   90.00
_cell.angle_gamma   90.00
#
_symmetry.space_group_name_H-M   'P 1'
#
loop_
_entity.id
_entity.type
_entity.pdbx_description
1 polymer ?
#
loop_
_entity_poly.entity_id
_entity_poly.type
_entity_poly.pdbx_seq_one_letter_code
_entity_poly.pdbx_strand_id
1 'polypeptide(L)'
;MLIVILVCVAGSFRASPVCAGEDEPALSLDDARRLALSGNASYSMAKLDFNAAEIQFEMSQADALMRPSVVAVKKAENARKNTARALVAKEQALMLDVDSAYYSLLSAQMRWDIRKKAEEQAKDALRIVTLKYDAGLASKVEVISAEIQVQRASSETLSAEGDLELAALTFKQILGLSLDMKVIALGAPESIAEDREEIDFDEDLARVLTNRPEIVEIRDALEIAELEVEFSDNDYTPEL
;
A
#
# COMPACT_ATOMS: atom_id res chain seq x y z
N MET A 1 3.58 -59.64 -10.72
CA MET A 1 4.50 -59.44 -11.86
C MET A 1 4.71 -57.95 -12.04
N LEU A 2 5.98 -57.53 -12.06
CA LEU A 2 6.53 -56.25 -12.54
C LEU A 2 6.19 -54.91 -11.86
N ILE A 3 7.05 -54.61 -10.86
CA ILE A 3 7.83 -53.38 -10.64
C ILE A 3 7.95 -52.46 -11.87
N VAL A 4 7.64 -51.17 -11.70
CA VAL A 4 8.48 -50.05 -12.19
C VAL A 4 8.47 -48.92 -11.16
N ILE A 5 9.64 -48.70 -10.56
CA ILE A 5 10.02 -47.53 -9.79
C ILE A 5 10.39 -46.42 -10.79
N LEU A 6 9.86 -45.22 -10.63
CA LEU A 6 10.53 -44.01 -11.12
C LEU A 6 10.50 -42.95 -10.01
N VAL A 7 11.65 -42.84 -9.34
CA VAL A 7 12.03 -41.72 -8.51
C VAL A 7 12.30 -40.53 -9.42
N CYS A 8 11.53 -39.46 -9.27
CA CYS A 8 11.96 -38.11 -9.68
C CYS A 8 11.86 -37.21 -8.45
N VAL A 9 13.02 -37.00 -7.82
CA VAL A 9 13.29 -35.93 -6.88
C VAL A 9 13.21 -34.61 -7.66
N ALA A 10 12.21 -33.79 -7.38
CA ALA A 10 12.24 -32.37 -7.65
C ALA A 10 11.51 -31.69 -6.50
N GLY A 11 12.30 -31.09 -5.61
CA GLY A 11 11.81 -30.29 -4.50
C GLY A 11 10.91 -29.18 -5.03
N SER A 12 9.62 -29.34 -4.83
CA SER A 12 8.64 -28.26 -4.84
C SER A 12 7.92 -28.41 -3.52
N PHE A 13 8.47 -27.75 -2.50
CA PHE A 13 7.80 -27.56 -1.23
C PHE A 13 6.60 -26.63 -1.51
N ARG A 14 5.52 -27.21 -2.05
CA ARG A 14 4.20 -26.60 -2.00
C ARG A 14 3.88 -26.50 -0.52
N ALA A 15 4.09 -25.33 0.05
CA ALA A 15 3.47 -24.97 1.32
C ALA A 15 1.99 -25.28 1.16
N SER A 16 1.55 -26.33 1.84
CA SER A 16 0.15 -26.72 1.87
C SER A 16 -0.60 -25.59 2.59
N PRO A 17 -1.82 -25.25 2.17
CA PRO A 17 -2.59 -24.22 2.86
C PRO A 17 -2.88 -24.76 4.26
N VAL A 18 -2.19 -24.20 5.26
CA VAL A 18 -2.54 -24.43 6.65
C VAL A 18 -3.91 -23.77 6.83
N CYS A 19 -4.90 -24.63 7.07
CA CYS A 19 -6.28 -24.38 7.46
C CYS A 19 -6.57 -22.94 7.94
N ALA A 20 -6.98 -22.08 7.03
CA ALA A 20 -7.82 -20.94 7.35
C ALA A 20 -9.27 -21.42 7.23
N GLY A 21 -10.08 -21.25 8.27
CA GLY A 21 -11.52 -21.50 8.21
C GLY A 21 -12.15 -20.67 7.08
N GLU A 22 -13.28 -21.14 6.55
CA GLU A 22 -13.94 -20.66 5.32
C GLU A 22 -14.35 -19.16 5.31
N ASP A 23 -14.00 -18.38 6.34
CA ASP A 23 -14.33 -16.95 6.51
C ASP A 23 -13.11 -16.01 6.61
N GLU A 24 -11.88 -16.52 6.46
CA GLU A 24 -10.65 -15.71 6.57
C GLU A 24 -9.91 -15.64 5.23
N PRO A 25 -10.23 -14.67 4.34
CA PRO A 25 -9.52 -14.51 3.08
C PRO A 25 -8.06 -14.17 3.37
N ALA A 26 -7.19 -15.15 3.10
CA ALA A 26 -5.77 -14.93 3.05
C ALA A 26 -5.46 -14.15 1.76
N LEU A 27 -5.01 -12.90 1.89
CA LEU A 27 -4.86 -11.98 0.77
C LEU A 27 -3.40 -11.92 0.33
N SER A 28 -3.14 -12.09 -0.96
CA SER A 28 -1.84 -11.77 -1.56
C SER A 28 -1.69 -10.27 -1.78
N LEU A 29 -0.46 -9.78 -1.96
CA LEU A 29 -0.20 -8.36 -2.25
C LEU A 29 -0.93 -7.89 -3.52
N ASP A 30 -0.91 -8.70 -4.58
CA ASP A 30 -1.55 -8.35 -5.84
C ASP A 30 -3.08 -8.34 -5.73
N ASP A 31 -3.65 -9.26 -4.96
CA ASP A 31 -5.09 -9.26 -4.68
C ASP A 31 -5.49 -8.05 -3.84
N ALA A 32 -4.66 -7.66 -2.87
CA ALA A 32 -4.86 -6.46 -2.06
C ALA A 32 -4.88 -5.19 -2.91
N ARG A 33 -3.90 -5.02 -3.81
CA ARG A 33 -3.86 -3.88 -4.75
C ARG A 33 -5.12 -3.83 -5.62
N ARG A 34 -5.55 -4.97 -6.16
CA ARG A 34 -6.75 -5.06 -6.99
C ARG A 34 -8.01 -4.67 -6.22
N LEU A 35 -8.15 -5.16 -4.99
CA LEU A 35 -9.28 -4.82 -4.13
C LEU A 35 -9.27 -3.33 -3.79
N ALA A 36 -8.11 -2.76 -3.46
CA ALA A 36 -7.97 -1.33 -3.17
C ALA A 36 -8.46 -0.44 -4.33
N LEU A 37 -8.12 -0.77 -5.58
CA LEU A 37 -8.58 -0.01 -6.75
C LEU A 37 -10.11 -0.06 -6.95
N SER A 38 -10.76 -1.11 -6.45
CA SER A 38 -12.23 -1.25 -6.56
C SER A 38 -13.00 -0.71 -5.36
N GLY A 39 -12.42 -0.77 -4.16
CA GLY A 39 -13.11 -0.47 -2.89
C GLY A 39 -12.72 0.86 -2.27
N ASN A 40 -11.59 1.45 -2.64
CA ASN A 40 -11.11 2.67 -1.99
C ASN A 40 -11.92 3.91 -2.46
N ALA A 41 -12.49 4.62 -1.49
CA ALA A 41 -13.29 5.82 -1.74
C ALA A 41 -12.48 6.99 -2.32
N SER A 42 -11.24 7.17 -1.87
CA SER A 42 -10.35 8.26 -2.33
C SER A 42 -9.99 8.10 -3.81
N TYR A 43 -9.66 6.87 -4.23
CA TYR A 43 -9.44 6.56 -5.65
C TYR A 43 -10.70 6.73 -6.49
N SER A 44 -11.84 6.27 -5.97
CA SER A 44 -13.15 6.45 -6.65
C SER A 44 -13.49 7.93 -6.83
N MET A 45 -13.20 8.79 -5.86
CA MET A 45 -13.36 10.25 -5.98
C MET A 45 -12.45 10.83 -7.06
N ALA A 46 -11.16 10.49 -7.07
CA ALA A 46 -10.23 10.95 -8.11
C ALA A 46 -10.68 10.53 -9.52
N LYS A 47 -11.26 9.33 -9.65
CA LYS A 47 -11.83 8.84 -10.91
C LYS A 47 -13.06 9.65 -11.34
N LEU A 48 -13.93 10.01 -10.39
CA LEU A 48 -15.08 10.87 -10.66
C LEU A 48 -14.65 12.28 -11.08
N ASP A 49 -13.62 12.85 -10.45
CA ASP A 49 -13.07 14.16 -10.81
C ASP A 49 -12.52 14.17 -12.23
N PHE A 50 -11.81 13.11 -12.64
CA PHE A 50 -11.35 12.93 -14.01
C PHE A 50 -12.51 12.85 -15.01
N ASN A 51 -13.52 12.02 -14.72
CA ASN A 51 -14.70 11.91 -15.59
C ASN A 51 -15.46 13.24 -15.71
N ALA A 52 -15.57 14.00 -14.61
CA ALA A 52 -16.19 15.32 -14.62
C ALA A 52 -15.42 16.31 -15.49
N ALA A 53 -14.08 16.29 -15.43
CA ALA A 53 -13.23 17.12 -16.29
C ALA A 53 -13.31 16.71 -17.77
N GLU A 54 -13.45 15.42 -18.06
CA GLU A 54 -13.67 14.91 -19.42
C GLU A 54 -15.00 15.42 -20.00
N ILE A 55 -16.09 15.32 -19.24
CA ILE A 55 -17.41 15.87 -19.64
C ILE A 55 -17.30 17.39 -19.87
N GLN A 56 -16.63 18.12 -18.98
CA GLN A 56 -16.45 19.56 -19.14
C GLN A 56 -15.65 19.93 -20.39
N PHE A 57 -14.66 19.12 -20.76
CA PHE A 57 -13.89 19.29 -21.99
C PHE A 57 -14.74 19.04 -23.24
N GLU A 58 -15.58 18.00 -23.24
CA GLU A 58 -16.53 17.74 -24.33
C GLU A 58 -17.56 18.87 -24.47
N MET A 59 -18.12 19.34 -23.35
CA MET A 59 -19.03 20.49 -23.33
C MET A 59 -18.36 21.75 -23.91
N SER A 60 -17.10 22.01 -23.53
CA SER A 60 -16.36 23.17 -24.02
C SER A 60 -16.09 23.08 -25.53
N GLN A 61 -15.84 21.89 -26.06
CA GLN A 61 -15.72 21.67 -27.51
C GLN A 61 -17.05 21.88 -28.23
N ALA A 62 -18.15 21.39 -27.66
CA ALA A 62 -19.49 21.58 -28.23
C ALA A 62 -19.86 23.07 -28.26
N ASP A 63 -19.59 23.81 -27.18
CA ASP A 63 -19.81 25.26 -27.12
C ASP A 63 -18.95 26.00 -28.14
N ALA A 64 -17.71 25.54 -28.39
CA ALA A 64 -16.83 26.11 -29.39
C ALA A 64 -17.35 25.98 -30.83
N LEU A 65 -18.20 24.98 -31.13
CA LEU A 65 -18.88 24.86 -32.43
C LEU A 65 -19.89 25.99 -32.66
N MET A 66 -20.46 26.54 -31.58
CA MET A 66 -21.43 27.64 -31.65
C MET A 66 -20.74 29.00 -31.51
N ARG A 67 -19.73 29.10 -30.64
CA ARG A 67 -18.97 30.32 -30.34
C ARG A 67 -17.48 29.97 -30.29
N PRO A 68 -16.71 30.18 -31.37
CA PRO A 68 -15.33 29.73 -31.42
C PRO A 68 -14.50 30.43 -30.34
N SER A 69 -13.97 29.65 -29.40
CA SER A 69 -13.03 30.11 -28.37
C SER A 69 -11.99 29.03 -28.13
N VAL A 70 -10.82 29.19 -28.76
CA VAL A 70 -9.69 28.28 -28.59
C VAL A 70 -9.12 28.32 -27.17
N VAL A 71 -9.12 29.49 -26.52
CA VAL A 71 -8.70 29.63 -25.12
C VAL A 71 -9.58 28.79 -24.18
N ALA A 72 -10.90 28.81 -24.36
CA ALA A 72 -11.81 28.03 -23.51
C ALA A 72 -11.60 26.51 -23.67
N VAL A 73 -11.47 26.03 -24.91
CA VAL A 73 -11.19 24.61 -25.19
C VAL A 73 -9.84 24.19 -24.63
N LYS A 74 -8.80 25.00 -24.82
CA LYS A 74 -7.44 24.72 -24.33
C LYS A 74 -7.38 24.68 -22.80
N LYS A 75 -8.09 25.59 -22.12
CA LYS A 75 -8.24 25.57 -20.65
C LYS A 75 -8.91 24.28 -20.18
N ALA A 76 -9.99 23.87 -20.83
CA ALA A 76 -10.68 22.63 -20.48
C ALA A 76 -9.82 21.38 -20.77
N GLU A 77 -9.03 21.39 -21.84
CA GLU A 77 -8.06 20.34 -22.15
C GLU A 77 -6.99 20.23 -21.06
N ASN A 78 -6.43 21.35 -20.62
CA ASN A 78 -5.45 21.41 -19.54
C ASN A 78 -6.06 20.90 -18.22
N ALA A 79 -7.29 21.31 -17.89
CA ALA A 79 -8.00 20.79 -16.71
C ALA A 79 -8.18 19.26 -16.77
N ARG A 80 -8.51 18.70 -17.94
CA ARG A 80 -8.57 17.25 -18.16
C ARG A 80 -7.19 16.58 -17.98
N LYS A 81 -6.13 17.19 -18.50
CA LYS A 81 -4.76 16.68 -18.34
C LYS A 81 -4.33 16.67 -16.87
N ASN A 82 -4.64 17.73 -16.11
CA ASN A 82 -4.27 17.83 -14.70
C ASN A 82 -5.01 16.79 -13.85
N THR A 83 -6.31 16.60 -14.09
CA THR A 83 -7.10 15.56 -13.40
C THR A 83 -6.64 14.15 -13.75
N ALA A 84 -6.22 13.91 -15.00
CA ALA A 84 -5.62 12.63 -15.41
C ALA A 84 -4.30 12.35 -14.66
N ARG A 85 -3.41 13.35 -14.58
CA ARG A 85 -2.15 13.25 -13.82
C ARG A 85 -2.43 13.02 -12.33
N ALA A 86 -3.41 13.74 -11.76
CA ALA A 86 -3.83 13.56 -10.37
C ALA A 86 -4.39 12.16 -10.09
N LEU A 87 -5.16 11.57 -11.02
CA LEU A 87 -5.66 10.20 -10.91
C LEU A 87 -4.52 9.19 -10.87
N VAL A 88 -3.55 9.30 -11.78
CA VAL A 88 -2.35 8.43 -11.81
C VAL A 88 -1.54 8.58 -10.53
N ALA A 89 -1.33 9.81 -10.05
CA ALA A 89 -0.64 10.06 -8.78
C ALA A 89 -1.39 9.45 -7.59
N LYS A 90 -2.74 9.50 -7.59
CA LYS A 90 -3.56 8.85 -6.56
C LYS A 90 -3.52 7.33 -6.63
N GLU A 91 -3.48 6.76 -7.83
CA GLU A 91 -3.29 5.33 -8.02
C GLU A 91 -1.96 4.86 -7.43
N GLN A 92 -0.87 5.54 -7.76
CA GLN A 92 0.47 5.21 -7.26
C GLN A 92 0.57 5.38 -5.74
N ALA A 93 0.03 6.47 -5.19
CA ALA A 93 -0.02 6.69 -3.75
C ALA A 93 -0.82 5.58 -3.04
N LEU A 94 -1.97 5.19 -3.60
CA LEU A 94 -2.77 4.09 -3.06
C LEU A 94 -2.02 2.75 -3.10
N MET A 95 -1.33 2.44 -4.20
CA MET A 95 -0.50 1.23 -4.29
C MET A 95 0.58 1.21 -3.21
N LEU A 96 1.28 2.33 -3.00
CA LEU A 96 2.28 2.45 -1.95
C LEU A 96 1.69 2.28 -0.54
N ASP A 97 0.53 2.89 -0.29
CA ASP A 97 -0.17 2.78 0.99
C ASP A 97 -0.60 1.32 1.26
N VAL A 98 -1.11 0.63 0.23
CA VAL A 98 -1.46 -0.81 0.30
C VAL A 98 -0.24 -1.65 0.61
N ASP A 99 0.87 -1.44 -0.09
CA ASP A 99 2.11 -2.19 0.11
C ASP A 99 2.65 -1.97 1.53
N SER A 100 2.71 -0.71 1.97
CA SER A 100 3.15 -0.35 3.32
C SER A 100 2.27 -0.99 4.40
N ALA A 101 0.96 -0.92 4.25
CA ALA A 101 0.01 -1.51 5.19
C ALA A 101 0.07 -3.04 5.19
N TYR A 102 0.26 -3.67 4.03
CA TYR A 102 0.44 -5.11 3.89
C TYR A 102 1.68 -5.60 4.65
N TYR A 103 2.84 -4.96 4.43
CA TYR A 103 4.08 -5.32 5.12
C TYR A 103 4.02 -4.99 6.61
N SER A 104 3.29 -3.93 7.00
CA SER A 104 3.06 -3.60 8.41
C SER A 104 2.22 -4.65 9.10
N LEU A 105 1.14 -5.13 8.47
CA LEU A 105 0.32 -6.23 8.96
C LEU A 105 1.13 -7.51 9.08
N LEU A 106 1.89 -7.86 8.05
CA LEU A 106 2.73 -9.06 8.05
C LEU A 106 3.81 -9.01 9.15
N SER A 107 4.44 -7.86 9.36
CA SER A 107 5.40 -7.64 10.45
C SER A 107 4.74 -7.77 11.82
N ALA A 108 3.53 -7.23 12.00
CA ALA A 108 2.79 -7.35 13.25
C ALA A 108 2.39 -8.80 13.55
N GLN A 109 1.98 -9.57 12.54
CA GLN A 109 1.70 -11.01 12.67
C GLN A 109 2.93 -11.78 13.15
N MET A 110 4.08 -11.56 12.50
CA MET A 110 5.33 -12.20 12.91
C MET A 110 5.74 -11.81 14.34
N ARG A 111 5.58 -10.53 14.72
CA ARG A 111 5.87 -10.07 16.08
C ARG A 111 4.97 -10.75 17.10
N TRP A 112 3.68 -10.83 16.85
CA TRP A 112 2.74 -11.53 17.73
C TRP A 112 3.11 -13.01 17.89
N ASP A 113 3.43 -13.71 16.80
CA ASP A 113 3.89 -15.10 16.84
C ASP A 113 5.17 -15.28 17.67
N ILE A 114 6.14 -14.36 17.52
CA ILE A 114 7.38 -14.37 18.31
C ILE A 114 7.08 -14.14 19.80
N ARG A 115 6.23 -13.16 20.13
CA ARG A 115 5.87 -12.85 21.53
C ARG A 115 5.10 -14.00 22.18
N LYS A 116 4.17 -14.61 21.46
CA LYS A 116 3.43 -15.79 21.91
C LYS A 116 4.35 -16.97 22.24
N LYS A 117 5.34 -17.25 21.36
CA LYS A 117 6.36 -18.28 21.63
C LYS A 117 7.24 -17.91 22.83
N ALA A 118 7.59 -16.64 23.00
CA ALA A 118 8.36 -16.17 24.16
C ALA A 118 7.57 -16.32 25.48
N GLU A 119 6.26 -16.07 25.45
CA GLU A 119 5.37 -16.30 26.60
C GLU A 119 5.29 -17.79 26.96
N GLU A 120 5.16 -18.67 25.97
CA GLU A 120 5.19 -20.13 26.18
C GLU A 120 6.51 -20.58 26.80
N GLN A 121 7.65 -20.08 26.30
CA GLN A 121 8.97 -20.34 26.86
C GLN A 121 9.10 -19.84 28.31
N ALA A 122 8.55 -18.66 28.63
CA ALA A 122 8.56 -18.14 30.00
C ALA A 122 7.72 -19.01 30.95
N LYS A 123 6.55 -19.50 30.48
CA LYS A 123 5.68 -20.42 31.24
C LYS A 123 6.39 -21.75 31.52
N ASP A 124 7.11 -22.27 30.53
CA ASP A 124 7.92 -23.48 30.70
C ASP A 124 9.10 -23.26 31.67
N ALA A 125 9.77 -22.11 31.60
CA ALA A 125 10.83 -21.76 32.54
C ALA A 125 10.30 -21.69 33.99
N LEU A 126 9.13 -21.07 34.20
CA LEU A 126 8.46 -21.06 35.50
C LEU A 126 8.18 -22.49 35.97
N ARG A 127 7.60 -23.34 35.13
CA ARG A 127 7.32 -24.75 35.44
C ARG A 127 8.59 -25.49 35.90
N ILE A 128 9.72 -25.31 35.20
CA ILE A 128 10.99 -25.93 35.57
C ILE A 128 11.51 -25.41 36.92
N VAL A 129 11.43 -24.10 37.17
CA VAL A 129 11.89 -23.50 38.43
C VAL A 129 11.02 -23.94 39.61
N THR A 130 9.70 -24.04 39.42
CA THR A 130 8.77 -24.57 40.43
C THR A 130 9.12 -26.02 40.78
N LEU A 131 9.36 -26.89 39.79
CA LEU A 131 9.77 -28.27 40.04
C LEU A 131 11.10 -28.36 40.81
N LYS A 132 12.06 -27.48 40.51
CA LYS A 132 13.33 -27.41 41.27
C LYS A 132 13.12 -26.93 42.70
N TYR A 133 12.21 -25.98 42.92
CA TYR A 133 11.86 -25.48 44.24
C TYR A 133 11.24 -26.60 45.09
N ASP A 134 10.30 -27.37 44.51
CA ASP A 134 9.67 -28.51 45.16
C ASP A 134 10.67 -29.62 45.52
N ALA A 135 11.73 -29.77 44.71
CA ALA A 135 12.86 -30.66 44.98
C ALA A 135 13.90 -30.07 45.96
N GLY A 136 13.72 -28.84 46.46
CA GLY A 136 14.64 -28.14 47.34
C GLY A 136 15.93 -27.62 46.67
N LEU A 137 15.96 -27.60 45.33
CA LEU A 137 17.12 -27.20 44.51
C LEU A 137 17.06 -25.75 44.01
N ALA A 138 15.94 -25.05 44.20
CA ALA A 138 15.77 -23.65 43.84
C ALA A 138 15.26 -22.84 45.03
N SER A 139 15.50 -21.53 45.00
CA SER A 139 15.03 -20.60 46.04
C SER A 139 13.65 -20.02 45.70
N LYS A 140 12.92 -19.56 46.72
CA LYS A 140 11.66 -18.85 46.53
C LYS A 140 11.83 -17.56 45.69
N VAL A 141 13.00 -16.93 45.77
CA VAL A 141 13.32 -15.73 44.98
C VAL A 141 13.41 -16.05 43.49
N GLU A 142 13.93 -17.23 43.12
CA GLU A 142 13.99 -17.69 41.73
C GLU A 142 12.58 -17.95 41.18
N VAL A 143 11.69 -18.55 41.99
CA VAL A 143 10.27 -18.75 41.60
C VAL A 143 9.59 -17.42 41.32
N ILE A 144 9.68 -16.46 42.26
CA ILE A 144 9.09 -15.12 42.09
C ILE A 144 9.68 -14.40 40.86
N SER A 145 10.99 -14.56 40.62
CA SER A 145 11.63 -13.98 39.44
C SER A 145 11.07 -14.58 38.14
N ALA A 146 10.84 -15.90 38.10
CA ALA A 146 10.24 -16.57 36.95
C ALA A 146 8.77 -16.14 36.75
N GLU A 147 7.98 -15.98 37.82
CA GLU A 147 6.61 -15.46 37.76
C GLU A 147 6.57 -14.04 37.16
N ILE A 148 7.49 -13.16 37.58
CA ILE A 148 7.62 -11.81 37.00
C ILE A 148 7.92 -11.87 35.50
N GLN A 149 8.75 -12.82 35.05
CA GLN A 149 9.07 -12.95 33.62
C GLN A 149 7.88 -13.46 32.81
N VAL A 150 7.08 -14.38 33.34
CA VAL A 150 5.81 -14.79 32.72
C VAL A 150 4.87 -13.59 32.59
N GLN A 151 4.72 -12.80 33.66
CA GLN A 151 3.84 -11.64 33.64
C GLN A 151 4.29 -10.58 32.62
N ARG A 152 5.60 -10.35 32.49
CA ARG A 152 6.16 -9.46 31.47
C ARG A 152 5.91 -9.98 30.07
N ALA A 153 6.20 -11.26 29.80
CA ALA A 153 5.99 -11.86 28.49
C ALA A 153 4.50 -11.87 28.08
N SER A 154 3.60 -12.08 29.05
CA SER A 154 2.15 -12.01 28.82
C SER A 154 1.70 -10.58 28.47
N SER A 155 2.20 -9.57 29.19
CA SER A 155 1.94 -8.16 28.87
C SER A 155 2.47 -7.76 27.48
N GLU A 156 3.65 -8.24 27.09
CA GLU A 156 4.23 -8.00 25.77
C GLU A 156 3.43 -8.68 24.66
N THR A 157 2.89 -9.87 24.92
CA THR A 157 2.03 -10.60 23.97
C THR A 157 0.71 -9.88 23.75
N LEU A 158 0.08 -9.40 24.82
CA LEU A 158 -1.15 -8.60 24.73
C LEU A 158 -0.93 -7.29 23.95
N SER A 159 0.21 -6.63 24.17
CA SER A 159 0.56 -5.43 23.39
C SER A 159 0.72 -5.76 21.91
N ALA A 160 1.41 -6.85 21.58
CA ALA A 160 1.61 -7.27 20.19
C ALA A 160 0.31 -7.72 19.50
N GLU A 161 -0.65 -8.27 20.26
CA GLU A 161 -1.99 -8.58 19.77
C GLU A 161 -2.75 -7.30 19.41
N GLY A 162 -2.71 -6.27 20.26
CA GLY A 162 -3.30 -4.97 19.95
C GLY A 162 -2.66 -4.28 18.74
N ASP A 163 -1.33 -4.36 18.60
CA ASP A 163 -0.62 -3.85 17.42
C ASP A 163 -1.05 -4.56 16.13
N LEU A 164 -1.24 -5.89 16.20
CA LEU A 164 -1.75 -6.69 15.09
C LEU A 164 -3.18 -6.29 14.70
N GLU A 165 -4.06 -6.12 15.68
CA GLU A 165 -5.44 -5.65 15.43
C GLU A 165 -5.45 -4.27 14.76
N LEU A 166 -4.64 -3.33 15.25
CA LEU A 166 -4.53 -1.99 14.67
C LEU A 166 -4.01 -2.02 13.24
N ALA A 167 -2.97 -2.82 12.97
CA ALA A 167 -2.43 -3.01 11.63
C ALA A 167 -3.48 -3.62 10.68
N ALA A 168 -4.25 -4.59 11.15
CA ALA A 168 -5.33 -5.20 10.38
C ALA A 168 -6.47 -4.21 10.08
N LEU A 169 -6.85 -3.37 11.05
CA LEU A 169 -7.86 -2.33 10.84
C LEU A 169 -7.40 -1.29 9.81
N THR A 170 -6.15 -0.84 9.91
CA THR A 170 -5.55 0.11 8.96
C THR A 170 -5.54 -0.46 7.55
N PHE A 171 -5.16 -1.73 7.41
CA PHE A 171 -5.17 -2.43 6.12
C PHE A 171 -6.60 -2.54 5.53
N LYS A 172 -7.59 -2.94 6.34
CA LYS A 172 -9.00 -2.99 5.91
C LYS A 172 -9.53 -1.63 5.46
N GLN A 173 -9.18 -0.56 6.19
CA GLN A 173 -9.58 0.80 5.86
C GLN A 173 -9.04 1.23 4.49
N ILE A 174 -7.76 0.93 4.19
CA ILE A 174 -7.16 1.25 2.89
C ILE A 174 -7.84 0.46 1.76
N LEU A 175 -8.17 -0.81 1.98
CA LEU A 175 -8.87 -1.64 1.00
C LEU A 175 -10.34 -1.24 0.80
N GLY A 176 -10.92 -0.43 1.69
CA GLY A 176 -12.34 -0.10 1.67
C GLY A 176 -13.24 -1.27 2.09
N LEU A 177 -12.71 -2.22 2.88
CA LEU A 177 -13.46 -3.37 3.39
C LEU A 177 -14.15 -3.04 4.72
N SER A 178 -15.17 -3.83 5.08
CA SER A 178 -15.77 -3.73 6.42
C SER A 178 -14.76 -4.10 7.50
N LEU A 179 -14.78 -3.37 8.62
CA LEU A 179 -13.86 -3.57 9.73
C LEU A 179 -14.07 -4.92 10.45
N ASP A 180 -15.26 -5.51 10.33
CA ASP A 180 -15.65 -6.77 10.95
C ASP A 180 -15.05 -8.01 10.27
N MET A 181 -14.57 -7.88 9.03
CA MET A 181 -13.97 -9.00 8.29
C MET A 181 -12.58 -9.31 8.83
N LYS A 182 -12.26 -10.58 9.07
CA LYS A 182 -10.90 -10.99 9.43
C LYS A 182 -10.03 -11.09 8.18
N VAL A 183 -8.81 -10.56 8.24
CA VAL A 183 -7.88 -10.56 7.10
C VAL A 183 -6.51 -11.00 7.58
N ILE A 184 -5.89 -11.91 6.83
CA ILE A 184 -4.54 -12.41 7.11
C ILE A 184 -3.68 -12.13 5.87
N ALA A 185 -2.55 -11.46 6.06
CA ALA A 185 -1.55 -11.30 5.00
C ALA A 185 -0.84 -12.63 4.71
N LEU A 186 -0.77 -13.03 3.44
CA LEU A 186 -0.15 -14.28 3.03
C LEU A 186 1.23 -14.03 2.40
N GLY A 187 2.32 -14.11 3.17
CA GLY A 187 3.66 -13.99 2.58
C GLY A 187 4.80 -14.16 3.56
N ALA A 188 5.95 -14.62 3.05
CA ALA A 188 7.23 -14.38 3.71
C ALA A 188 7.74 -13.02 3.22
N PRO A 189 8.52 -12.28 4.02
CA PRO A 189 9.17 -11.06 3.53
C PRO A 189 10.08 -11.47 2.37
N GLU A 190 9.71 -11.10 1.14
CA GLU A 190 10.61 -11.24 0.00
C GLU A 190 11.85 -10.40 0.31
N SER A 191 13.03 -11.02 0.19
CA SER A 191 14.27 -10.29 0.42
C SER A 191 14.34 -9.17 -0.59
N ILE A 192 14.50 -7.93 -0.13
CA ILE A 192 14.82 -6.77 -0.97
C ILE A 192 16.28 -6.94 -1.43
N ALA A 193 16.53 -7.96 -2.23
CA ALA A 193 17.72 -8.09 -3.05
C ALA A 193 17.36 -7.46 -4.40
N GLU A 194 17.12 -6.16 -4.38
CA GLU A 194 16.98 -5.42 -5.64
C GLU A 194 18.38 -5.16 -6.17
N ASP A 195 18.61 -5.63 -7.39
CA ASP A 195 19.70 -5.24 -8.25
C ASP A 195 19.66 -3.71 -8.33
N ARG A 196 20.60 -3.05 -7.63
CA ARG A 196 20.74 -1.60 -7.72
C ARG A 196 21.23 -1.28 -9.12
N GLU A 197 20.33 -0.83 -9.98
CA GLU A 197 20.71 -0.26 -11.26
C GLU A 197 21.67 0.90 -11.03
N GLU A 198 22.74 0.91 -11.83
CA GLU A 198 23.78 1.94 -11.77
C GLU A 198 23.18 3.23 -12.36
N ILE A 199 23.13 4.29 -11.54
CA ILE A 199 22.54 5.58 -11.92
C ILE A 199 23.54 6.35 -12.80
N ASP A 200 23.17 6.64 -14.06
CA ASP A 200 23.87 7.62 -14.89
C ASP A 200 23.25 9.01 -14.68
N PHE A 201 23.98 9.86 -13.96
CA PHE A 201 23.49 11.17 -13.55
C PHE A 201 23.10 12.07 -14.73
N ASP A 202 23.89 12.08 -15.81
CA ASP A 202 23.68 13.01 -16.92
C ASP A 202 22.47 12.59 -17.76
N GLU A 203 22.31 11.29 -18.03
CA GLU A 203 21.17 10.75 -18.76
C GLU A 203 19.86 10.87 -17.95
N ASP A 204 19.90 10.54 -16.66
CA ASP A 204 18.73 10.64 -15.78
C ASP A 204 18.31 12.10 -15.57
N LEU A 205 19.26 13.04 -15.45
CA LEU A 205 18.95 14.46 -15.36
C LEU A 205 18.23 14.98 -16.62
N ALA A 206 18.69 14.59 -17.81
CA ALA A 206 18.05 14.95 -19.07
C ALA A 206 16.63 14.36 -19.20
N ARG A 207 16.44 13.10 -18.76
CA ARG A 207 15.14 12.41 -18.72
C ARG A 207 14.17 13.11 -17.76
N VAL A 208 14.66 13.50 -16.59
CA VAL A 208 13.90 14.21 -15.54
C VAL A 208 13.48 15.60 -16.02
N LEU A 209 14.39 16.40 -16.57
CA LEU A 209 14.06 17.76 -17.05
C LEU A 209 13.02 17.77 -18.19
N THR A 210 12.96 16.70 -18.99
CA THR A 210 12.00 16.60 -20.11
C THR A 210 10.60 16.19 -19.63
N ASN A 211 10.52 15.30 -18.63
CA ASN A 211 9.26 14.66 -18.22
C ASN A 211 8.72 15.13 -16.86
N ARG A 212 9.39 16.06 -16.17
CA ARG A 212 8.94 16.53 -14.85
C ARG A 212 7.56 17.18 -14.92
N PRO A 213 6.57 16.73 -14.12
CA PRO A 213 5.21 17.27 -14.12
C PRO A 213 5.17 18.79 -13.95
N GLU A 214 5.97 19.35 -13.04
CA GLU A 214 6.04 20.80 -12.77
C GLU A 214 6.41 21.61 -14.03
N ILE A 215 7.37 21.15 -14.82
CA ILE A 215 7.81 21.84 -16.04
C ILE A 215 6.73 21.77 -17.11
N VAL A 216 6.07 20.60 -17.24
CA VAL A 216 5.00 20.41 -18.21
C VAL A 216 3.78 21.25 -17.84
N GLU A 217 3.40 21.32 -16.56
CA GLU A 217 2.29 22.16 -16.06
C GLU A 217 2.55 23.65 -16.31
N ILE A 218 3.75 24.13 -16.02
CA ILE A 218 4.12 25.54 -16.28
C ILE A 218 4.10 25.83 -17.78
N ARG A 219 4.58 24.92 -18.62
CA ARG A 219 4.55 25.08 -20.09
C ARG A 219 3.12 25.11 -20.62
N ASP A 220 2.27 24.18 -20.17
CA ASP A 220 0.86 24.14 -20.57
C ASP A 220 0.11 25.42 -20.11
N ALA A 221 0.49 25.99 -18.96
CA ALA A 221 -0.07 27.24 -18.44
C ALA A 221 0.44 28.48 -19.23
N LEU A 222 1.72 28.49 -19.60
CA LEU A 222 2.30 29.54 -20.45
C LEU A 222 1.62 29.58 -21.82
N GLU A 223 1.42 28.41 -22.44
CA GLU A 223 0.73 28.32 -23.74
C GLU A 223 -0.68 28.92 -23.67
N ILE A 224 -1.43 28.69 -22.59
CA ILE A 224 -2.76 29.30 -22.39
C ILE A 224 -2.65 30.82 -22.21
N ALA A 225 -1.68 31.30 -21.43
CA ALA A 225 -1.48 32.73 -21.18
C ALA A 225 -1.07 33.48 -22.46
N GLU A 226 -0.21 32.88 -23.29
CA GLU A 226 0.17 33.42 -24.60
C GLU A 226 -1.04 33.51 -25.53
N LEU A 227 -1.87 32.47 -25.59
CA LEU A 227 -3.13 32.50 -26.34
C LEU A 227 -4.08 33.58 -25.80
N GLU A 228 -4.18 33.77 -24.48
CA GLU A 228 -5.01 34.84 -23.91
C GLU A 228 -4.56 36.23 -24.34
N VAL A 229 -3.24 36.47 -24.36
CA VAL A 229 -2.68 37.74 -24.82
C VAL A 229 -2.95 37.93 -26.31
N GLU A 230 -2.68 36.92 -27.15
CA GLU A 230 -2.93 36.96 -28.59
C GLU A 230 -4.39 37.28 -28.93
N PHE A 231 -5.35 36.66 -28.23
CA PHE A 231 -6.77 36.94 -28.43
C PHE A 231 -7.24 38.27 -27.81
N SER A 232 -6.46 38.85 -26.89
CA SER A 232 -6.74 40.16 -26.30
C SER A 232 -6.17 41.31 -27.14
N ASP A 233 -5.00 41.14 -27.76
CA ASP A 233 -4.39 42.04 -28.75
C ASP A 233 -4.98 41.78 -30.15
N ASN A 234 -6.26 42.12 -30.33
CA ASN A 234 -6.90 42.07 -31.64
C ASN A 234 -6.69 43.41 -32.40
N ASP A 235 -6.70 43.38 -33.74
CA ASP A 235 -6.59 44.52 -34.67
C ASP A 235 -7.59 45.68 -34.41
N TYR A 236 -8.61 45.45 -33.57
CA TYR A 236 -9.64 46.41 -33.20
C TYR A 236 -9.43 47.05 -31.81
N THR A 237 -8.33 46.74 -31.14
CA THR A 237 -7.97 47.31 -29.84
C THR A 237 -7.21 48.62 -30.08
N PRO A 238 -7.78 49.79 -29.73
CA PRO A 238 -7.11 51.06 -29.99
C PRO A 238 -5.84 51.18 -29.15
N GLU A 239 -4.71 51.50 -29.79
CA GLU A 239 -3.49 51.93 -29.10
C GLU A 239 -3.76 53.25 -28.37
N LEU A 240 -3.40 53.32 -27.08
CA LEU A 240 -3.53 54.52 -26.23
C LEU A 240 -2.38 55.51 -26.46
#